data_AF-A9EV80-F1
#
_entry.id   AF-A9EV80-F1
#
_cell.length_a   1.000
_cell.length_b   1.000
_cell.length_c   1.000
_cell.angle_alpha   90.00
_cell.angle_beta   90.00
_cell.angle_gamma   90.00
#
_symmetry.space_group_name_H-M   'P 1'
#
loop_
_entity.id
_entity.type
_entity.pdbx_description
1 polymer ?
#
loop_
_entity_poly.entity_id
_entity_poly.type
_entity_poly.pdbx_seq_one_letter_code
_entity_poly.pdbx_strand_id
1 'polypeptide(L)'
;MSPRFAVLRHPLFLGALALLVVNDHLLKGAGLLPGALTGKLSDLAGLVVAPVLAAALVDARTSRGRALAFAAVVAPFAAIKLSAAAAQLLVGLVGLAGITWRIWQDPTDLAALVVLVPAWRLSARAASSRELSARSAGEGSRTAWVLERAILGASAVACVATGTPAPEGYSTDAYLINATSGIVDVRVRWVDASIDCSAVTSGDPTRMFGPSAFNLGITYRLDPQDTLPLNRAVAHLAAGNFEETVPASEEPCEVVLLETDGMRPVMAWWSDLRFVLIPQNVNGNSDFWEDTEMLAGRVALKPNTVVAPGQVKQGALQTNVVPSVCAGAPQSSFQWAGPWSKQVVGEIANIDALSDGCIELTMNYPRLGPGDGSGGGVGAGTGSAGAGGAGSGAGGAGAGGAGAGGAGGSGAGGAGAGGAGGSGAGGAGAGGAGGSGGEGGMGTGGEGGGEPDPSVTSLTHYLCIPIEDFPFSAGETVEWFDKGDHLEVSAIDSTKRLEVYHNVVELQLADLAASIEATGCEGDRLSCGAYVTDAVVAVQSGGEKTLLGPGDALEGPDFRARVGRAERVLAGRDECDAGYQTPSASADLLIVYE
;
A
#
# COMPACT_ATOMS: atom_id res chain seq x y z
N MET A 1 18.57 40.91 46.59
CA MET A 1 17.84 40.30 45.44
C MET A 1 18.80 40.19 44.28
N SER A 2 18.83 39.08 43.55
CA SER A 2 19.73 38.95 42.41
C SER A 2 19.20 39.80 41.26
N PRO A 3 19.96 40.79 40.74
CA PRO A 3 19.55 41.58 39.58
C PRO A 3 19.14 40.69 38.38
N ARG A 4 19.69 39.46 38.36
CA ARG A 4 19.58 38.39 37.37
C ARG A 4 18.16 37.96 36.95
N PHE A 5 17.11 38.27 37.70
CA PHE A 5 15.75 37.84 37.36
C PHE A 5 14.70 38.96 37.38
N ALA A 6 15.12 40.22 37.49
CA ALA A 6 14.20 41.37 37.42
C ALA A 6 13.37 41.40 36.12
N VAL A 7 13.91 40.84 35.02
CA VAL A 7 13.23 40.71 33.73
C VAL A 7 12.00 39.79 33.79
N LEU A 8 12.02 38.79 34.67
CA LEU A 8 10.95 37.80 34.82
C LEU A 8 9.69 38.38 35.50
N ARG A 9 9.79 39.59 36.05
CA ARG A 9 8.66 40.32 36.65
C ARG A 9 8.06 41.36 35.71
N HIS A 10 8.62 41.53 34.52
CA HIS A 10 8.10 42.49 33.57
C HIS A 10 6.70 42.05 33.11
N PRO A 11 5.72 42.97 33.01
CA PRO A 11 4.34 42.62 32.67
C PRO A 11 4.24 41.89 31.33
N LEU A 12 5.08 42.23 30.35
CA LEU A 12 5.15 41.51 29.08
C LEU A 12 5.63 40.06 29.22
N PHE A 13 6.60 39.78 30.10
CA PHE A 13 7.07 38.41 30.36
C PHE A 13 6.01 37.62 31.12
N LEU A 14 5.42 38.20 32.17
CA LEU A 14 4.37 37.56 32.95
C LEU A 14 3.10 37.32 32.11
N GLY A 15 2.73 38.26 31.24
CA GLY A 15 1.62 38.11 30.31
C GLY A 15 1.88 37.00 29.29
N ALA A 16 3.08 36.93 28.72
CA ALA A 16 3.45 35.84 27.82
C ALA A 16 3.51 34.48 28.54
N LEU A 17 4.05 34.42 29.76
CA LEU A 17 4.06 33.21 30.57
C LEU A 17 2.66 32.76 30.96
N ALA A 18 1.79 33.69 31.38
CA ALA A 18 0.40 33.40 31.69
C ALA A 18 -0.35 32.92 30.46
N LEU A 19 -0.16 33.58 29.31
CA LEU A 19 -0.71 33.14 28.04
C LEU A 19 -0.24 31.73 27.70
N LEU A 20 1.06 31.43 27.81
CA LEU A 20 1.62 30.11 27.54
C LEU A 20 1.01 29.04 28.46
N VAL A 21 0.97 29.29 29.77
CA VAL A 21 0.43 28.33 30.76
C VAL A 21 -1.08 28.11 30.57
N VAL A 22 -1.86 29.18 30.43
CA VAL A 22 -3.31 29.09 30.24
C VAL A 22 -3.63 28.45 28.90
N ASN A 23 -2.94 28.84 27.84
CA ASN A 23 -3.15 28.27 26.51
C ASN A 23 -2.83 26.78 26.49
N ASP A 24 -1.67 26.39 27.03
CA ASP A 24 -1.19 25.01 26.89
C ASP A 24 -1.81 24.03 27.88
N HIS A 25 -2.26 24.50 29.04
CA HIS A 25 -2.86 23.63 30.05
C HIS A 25 -4.38 23.75 30.19
N LEU A 26 -4.99 24.84 29.70
CA LEU A 26 -6.44 25.07 29.87
C LEU A 26 -7.19 25.25 28.54
N LEU A 27 -6.57 25.80 27.49
CA LEU A 27 -7.27 26.08 26.22
C LEU A 27 -7.04 25.02 25.15
N LYS A 28 -5.83 24.48 25.05
CA LYS A 28 -5.54 23.33 24.18
C LYS A 28 -6.34 22.13 24.70
N GLY A 29 -7.23 21.59 23.87
CA GLY A 29 -8.09 20.45 24.21
C GLY A 29 -9.37 20.78 24.99
N ALA A 30 -9.77 22.07 25.05
CA ALA A 30 -11.03 22.47 25.70
C ALA A 30 -12.18 22.72 24.71
N GLY A 31 -11.93 22.58 23.40
CA GLY A 31 -12.91 22.89 22.34
C GLY A 31 -13.30 24.37 22.20
N LEU A 32 -12.76 25.27 23.02
CA LEU A 32 -13.15 26.70 23.07
C LEU A 32 -12.56 27.53 21.92
N LEU A 33 -11.41 27.15 21.36
CA LEU A 33 -10.71 27.85 20.29
C LEU A 33 -10.18 26.85 19.25
N PRO A 34 -10.09 27.21 17.97
CA PRO A 34 -9.50 26.36 16.94
C PRO A 34 -8.06 25.96 17.29
N GLY A 35 -7.71 24.68 17.09
CA GLY A 35 -6.37 24.16 17.38
C GLY A 35 -5.25 24.97 16.70
N ALA A 36 -5.45 25.35 15.44
CA ALA A 36 -4.52 26.20 14.69
C ALA A 36 -4.26 27.57 15.37
N LEU A 37 -5.27 28.16 16.01
CA LEU A 37 -5.13 29.44 16.72
C LEU A 37 -4.36 29.26 18.02
N THR A 38 -4.68 28.24 18.81
CA THR A 38 -3.98 27.95 20.08
C THR A 38 -2.51 27.56 19.87
N GLY A 39 -2.19 26.88 18.76
CA GLY A 39 -0.81 26.61 18.35
C GLY A 39 0.00 27.90 18.12
N LYS A 40 -0.55 28.84 17.34
CA LYS A 40 0.13 30.10 17.01
C LYS A 40 0.29 31.02 18.22
N LEU A 41 -0.71 31.05 19.11
CA LEU A 41 -0.62 31.79 20.38
C LEU A 41 0.48 31.25 21.29
N SER A 42 0.64 29.92 21.34
CA SER A 42 1.73 29.25 22.05
C SER A 42 3.09 29.64 21.46
N ASP A 43 3.24 29.65 20.14
CA ASP A 43 4.51 30.00 19.48
C ASP A 43 4.88 31.47 19.74
N LEU A 44 3.92 32.39 19.68
CA LEU A 44 4.10 33.80 20.03
C LEU A 44 4.55 33.96 21.49
N ALA A 45 3.88 33.28 22.42
CA ALA A 45 4.20 33.36 23.85
C ALA A 45 5.55 32.71 24.17
N GLY A 46 5.82 31.53 23.59
CA GLY A 46 7.06 30.78 23.75
C GLY A 46 8.28 31.55 23.25
N LEU A 47 8.18 32.23 22.09
CA LEU A 47 9.25 33.07 21.55
C LEU A 47 9.50 34.36 22.34
N VAL A 48 8.62 34.74 23.25
CA VAL A 48 8.90 35.79 24.25
C VAL A 48 9.55 35.18 25.50
N VAL A 49 9.02 34.07 26.01
CA VAL A 49 9.43 33.48 27.30
C VAL A 49 10.78 32.78 27.20
N ALA A 50 10.94 31.84 26.26
CA ALA A 50 12.10 30.95 26.16
C ALA A 50 13.44 31.68 25.94
N PRO A 51 13.60 32.60 24.96
CA PRO A 51 14.88 33.27 24.75
C PRO A 51 15.22 34.28 25.85
N VAL A 52 14.22 34.91 26.48
CA VAL A 52 14.42 35.81 27.64
C VAL A 52 14.84 35.01 28.87
N LEU A 53 14.23 33.85 29.10
CA LEU A 53 14.61 32.92 30.15
C LEU A 53 16.03 32.39 29.93
N ALA A 54 16.36 31.94 28.72
CA ALA A 54 17.70 31.46 28.36
C ALA A 54 18.76 32.54 28.63
N ALA A 55 18.51 33.79 28.20
CA ALA A 55 19.40 34.91 28.46
C ALA A 55 19.56 35.22 29.96
N ALA A 56 18.51 35.04 30.76
CA ALA A 56 18.56 35.22 32.21
C ALA A 56 19.35 34.10 32.91
N LEU A 57 19.16 32.84 32.48
CA LEU A 57 19.83 31.66 33.03
C LEU A 57 21.34 31.69 32.79
N VAL A 58 21.78 32.09 31.59
CA VAL A 58 23.22 32.21 31.25
C VAL A 58 23.85 33.52 31.70
N ASP A 59 23.12 34.37 32.44
CA ASP A 59 23.54 35.71 32.87
C ASP A 59 24.12 36.54 31.70
N ALA A 60 23.40 36.58 30.57
CA ALA A 60 23.83 37.26 29.35
C ALA A 60 23.85 38.79 29.51
N ARG A 61 25.02 39.34 29.87
CA ARG A 61 25.21 40.79 30.09
C ARG A 61 25.53 41.57 28.82
N THR A 62 26.23 40.95 27.87
CA THR A 62 26.63 41.60 26.62
C THR A 62 25.60 41.40 25.52
N SER A 63 25.59 42.30 24.52
CA SER A 63 24.77 42.14 23.32
C SER A 63 25.05 40.79 22.62
N ARG A 64 26.31 40.38 22.54
CA ARG A 64 26.71 39.07 21.97
C ARG A 64 26.16 37.90 22.77
N GLY A 65 26.28 37.92 24.11
CA GLY A 65 25.75 36.86 24.96
C GLY A 65 24.23 36.69 24.82
N ARG A 66 23.50 37.82 24.71
CA ARG A 66 22.05 37.78 24.48
C ARG A 66 21.72 37.24 23.09
N ALA A 67 22.47 37.65 22.06
CA ALA A 67 22.26 37.18 20.70
C ALA A 67 22.42 35.65 20.61
N LEU A 68 23.44 35.10 21.27
CA LEU A 68 23.65 33.65 21.35
C LEU A 68 22.51 32.95 22.09
N ALA A 69 22.04 33.49 23.22
CA ALA A 69 20.91 32.92 23.96
C ALA A 69 19.60 32.93 23.14
N PHE A 70 19.36 33.99 22.36
CA PHE A 70 18.21 34.05 21.46
C PHE A 70 18.37 33.07 20.28
N ALA A 71 19.54 33.04 19.65
CA ALA A 71 19.82 32.12 18.54
C ALA A 71 19.68 30.65 18.95
N ALA A 72 20.08 30.29 20.18
CA ALA A 72 19.96 28.94 20.71
C ALA A 72 18.50 28.45 20.82
N VAL A 73 17.52 29.36 20.85
CA VAL A 73 16.08 29.02 20.87
C VAL A 73 15.48 29.16 19.47
N VAL A 74 15.79 30.26 18.78
CA VAL A 74 15.17 30.60 17.48
C VAL A 74 15.66 29.69 16.36
N ALA A 75 16.93 29.30 16.34
CA ALA A 75 17.46 28.47 15.26
C ALA A 75 16.86 27.05 15.26
N PRO A 76 16.78 26.33 16.41
CA PRO A 76 16.04 25.07 16.47
C PRO A 76 14.56 25.23 16.11
N PHE A 77 13.89 26.28 16.60
CA PHE A 77 12.49 26.57 16.26
C PHE A 77 12.28 26.72 14.73
N ALA A 78 13.09 27.54 14.06
CA ALA A 78 13.00 27.72 12.63
C ALA A 78 13.34 26.44 11.85
N ALA A 79 14.36 25.70 12.30
CA ALA A 79 14.79 24.46 11.65
C ALA A 79 13.68 23.39 11.67
N ILE A 80 13.01 23.18 12.80
CA ILE A 80 11.94 22.17 12.91
C ILE A 80 10.66 22.57 12.17
N LYS A 81 10.42 23.87 11.95
CA LYS A 81 9.27 24.36 11.17
C LYS A 81 9.50 24.31 9.66
N LEU A 82 10.77 24.34 9.22
CA LEU A 82 11.15 24.36 7.79
C LEU A 82 11.66 23.01 7.25
N SER A 83 12.05 22.07 8.12
CA SER A 83 12.70 20.83 7.70
C SER A 83 12.18 19.60 8.44
N ALA A 84 11.69 18.63 7.66
CA ALA A 84 11.28 17.33 8.18
C ALA A 84 12.43 16.55 8.83
N ALA A 85 13.62 16.61 8.25
CA ALA A 85 14.80 15.97 8.82
C ALA A 85 15.17 16.56 10.20
N ALA A 86 15.07 17.88 10.36
CA ALA A 86 15.34 18.53 11.65
C ALA A 86 14.29 18.18 12.71
N ALA A 87 13.01 18.12 12.33
CA ALA A 87 11.93 17.70 13.21
C ALA A 87 12.11 16.24 13.66
N GLN A 88 12.40 15.32 12.73
CA GLN A 88 12.63 13.90 13.04
C GLN A 88 13.85 13.69 13.94
N LEU A 89 14.94 14.42 13.69
CA LEU A 89 16.14 14.36 14.52
C LEU A 89 15.85 14.82 15.96
N LEU A 90 15.10 15.91 16.13
CA LEU A 90 14.74 16.40 17.46
C LEU A 90 13.80 15.42 18.18
N VAL A 91 12.80 14.88 17.49
CA VAL A 91 11.92 13.83 18.02
C VAL A 91 12.73 12.61 18.46
N GLY A 92 13.68 12.14 17.64
CA GLY A 92 14.55 11.02 17.97
C GLY A 92 15.40 11.27 19.23
N LEU A 93 15.98 12.46 19.35
CA LEU A 93 16.77 12.85 20.54
C LEU A 93 15.94 12.92 21.81
N VAL A 94 14.70 13.43 21.73
CA VAL A 94 13.78 13.48 22.87
C VAL A 94 13.25 12.08 23.21
N GLY A 95 13.06 11.23 22.19
CA GLY A 95 12.71 9.81 22.35
C GLY A 95 13.75 9.01 23.14
N LEU A 96 15.04 9.36 23.05
CA LEU A 96 16.08 8.76 23.89
C LEU A 96 15.87 9.01 25.39
N ALA A 97 15.15 10.08 25.76
CA ALA A 97 14.78 10.38 27.14
C ALA A 97 13.48 9.68 27.57
N GLY A 98 12.91 8.79 26.73
CA GLY A 98 11.65 8.10 26.99
C GLY A 98 10.40 8.97 26.84
N ILE A 99 10.55 10.14 26.22
CA ILE A 99 9.45 11.09 26.00
C ILE A 99 8.92 10.89 24.59
N THR A 100 7.68 10.40 24.47
CA THR A 100 6.96 10.31 23.21
C THR A 100 6.50 11.70 22.79
N TRP A 101 7.03 12.20 21.68
CA TRP A 101 6.77 13.56 21.19
C TRP A 101 6.59 13.57 19.66
N ARG A 102 5.68 14.40 19.15
CA ARG A 102 5.44 14.61 17.72
C ARG A 102 5.48 16.11 17.41
N ILE A 103 6.23 16.48 16.37
CA ILE A 103 6.39 17.88 15.92
C ILE A 103 5.63 18.07 14.62
N TRP A 104 4.76 19.08 14.58
CA TRP A 104 4.06 19.52 13.37
C TRP A 104 4.85 20.64 12.67
N GLN A 105 5.08 20.45 11.37
CA GLN A 105 5.71 21.42 10.48
C GLN A 105 4.63 22.35 9.92
N ASP A 106 4.70 23.63 10.28
CA ASP A 106 3.87 24.68 9.71
C ASP A 106 4.77 25.93 9.49
N PRO A 107 5.16 26.22 8.24
CA PRO A 107 5.99 27.38 7.92
C PRO A 107 5.34 28.72 8.32
N THR A 108 4.01 28.79 8.43
CA THR A 108 3.31 30.02 8.81
C THR A 108 3.58 30.41 10.27
N ASP A 109 4.05 29.48 11.11
CA ASP A 109 4.46 29.77 12.48
C ASP A 109 5.71 30.64 12.57
N LEU A 110 6.48 30.77 11.48
CA LEU A 110 7.58 31.73 11.41
C LEU A 110 7.11 33.19 11.52
N ALA A 111 5.81 33.46 11.27
CA ALA A 111 5.23 34.77 11.55
C ALA A 111 5.39 35.16 13.03
N ALA A 112 5.46 34.18 13.95
CA ALA A 112 5.67 34.43 15.36
C ALA A 112 7.03 35.07 15.68
N LEU A 113 8.03 34.99 14.78
CA LEU A 113 9.33 35.63 14.95
C LEU A 113 9.25 37.15 15.12
N VAL A 114 8.13 37.79 14.72
CA VAL A 114 7.89 39.22 14.93
C VAL A 114 7.99 39.62 16.42
N VAL A 115 7.65 38.72 17.35
CA VAL A 115 7.71 38.97 18.79
C VAL A 115 9.13 38.98 19.37
N LEU A 116 10.14 38.58 18.57
CA LEU A 116 11.54 38.66 18.99
C LEU A 116 11.98 40.11 19.19
N VAL A 117 11.40 41.08 18.46
CA VAL A 117 11.73 42.50 18.61
C VAL A 117 11.36 43.02 20.02
N PRO A 118 10.12 42.86 20.53
CA PRO A 118 9.80 43.23 21.89
C PRO A 118 10.54 42.37 22.93
N ALA A 119 10.73 41.06 22.70
CA ALA A 119 11.48 40.19 23.61
C ALA A 119 12.96 40.61 23.77
N TRP A 120 13.61 40.97 22.67
CA TRP A 120 14.98 41.49 22.66
C TRP A 120 15.09 42.81 23.41
N ARG A 121 14.16 43.76 23.15
CA ARG A 121 14.12 45.05 23.84
C ARG A 121 13.91 44.89 25.34
N LEU A 122 13.07 43.95 25.75
CA LEU A 122 12.86 43.60 27.15
C LEU A 122 14.15 43.09 27.82
N SER A 123 14.81 42.11 27.19
CA SER A 123 16.08 41.56 27.68
C SER A 123 17.19 42.62 27.73
N ALA A 124 17.25 43.50 26.72
CA ALA A 124 18.23 44.56 26.65
C ALA A 124 18.07 45.61 27.77
N ARG A 125 16.85 46.08 28.00
CA ARG A 125 16.54 47.05 29.06
C ARG A 125 16.81 46.48 30.45
N ALA A 126 16.45 45.22 30.68
CA ALA A 126 16.70 44.57 31.95
C ALA A 126 18.20 44.45 32.26
N ALA A 127 19.05 44.18 31.26
CA ALA A 127 20.50 44.16 31.46
C ALA A 127 21.05 45.54 31.86
N SER A 128 20.59 46.63 31.24
CA SER A 128 21.00 47.99 31.59
C SER A 128 20.57 48.41 33.00
N SER A 129 19.36 48.03 33.45
CA SER A 129 18.88 48.31 34.81
C SER A 129 19.63 47.51 35.89
N ARG A 130 20.24 46.36 35.54
CA ARG A 130 21.06 45.55 36.46
C ARG A 130 22.40 46.19 36.78
N GLU A 131 23.05 46.82 35.79
CA GLU A 131 24.31 47.54 36.02
C GLU A 131 24.12 48.70 36.99
N LEU A 132 22.96 49.36 36.94
CA LEU A 132 22.58 50.43 37.87
C LEU A 132 22.25 49.89 39.27
N SER A 133 21.52 48.78 39.37
CA SER A 133 21.09 48.21 40.67
C SER A 133 22.20 47.46 41.41
N ALA A 134 23.17 46.88 40.70
CA ALA A 134 24.33 46.21 41.30
C ALA A 134 25.22 47.16 42.13
N ARG A 135 25.10 48.48 41.91
CA ARG A 135 25.78 49.51 42.70
C ARG A 135 25.07 49.88 44.01
N SER A 136 23.86 49.35 44.27
CA SER A 136 23.00 49.80 45.38
C SER A 136 22.42 48.65 46.23
N ALA A 137 22.93 47.42 46.10
CA ALA A 137 22.29 46.24 46.71
C ALA A 137 22.64 46.02 48.20
N GLY A 138 21.88 46.67 49.09
CA GLY A 138 21.65 46.25 50.47
C GLY A 138 20.32 45.47 50.59
N GLU A 139 20.34 44.40 51.38
CA GLU A 139 19.23 43.58 51.90
C GLU A 139 18.01 43.30 50.99
N GLY A 140 17.97 42.10 50.42
CA GLY A 140 16.77 41.58 49.73
C GLY A 140 15.89 40.74 50.65
N SER A 141 14.61 41.07 50.72
CA SER A 141 13.57 40.30 51.41
C SER A 141 13.47 38.84 50.90
N ARG A 142 13.30 37.89 51.82
CA ARG A 142 13.09 36.44 51.54
C ARG A 142 11.92 36.18 50.58
N THR A 143 10.83 36.95 50.65
CA THR A 143 9.66 36.78 49.77
C THR A 143 9.99 37.03 48.31
N ALA A 144 10.89 37.98 48.03
CA ALA A 144 11.29 38.28 46.67
C ALA A 144 12.11 37.15 46.04
N TRP A 145 12.92 36.44 46.83
CA TRP A 145 13.71 35.30 46.38
C TRP A 145 12.83 34.08 46.10
N VAL A 146 11.82 33.83 46.94
CA VAL A 146 10.85 32.74 46.74
C VAL A 146 10.05 32.95 45.45
N LEU A 147 9.53 34.17 45.23
CA LEU A 147 8.79 34.50 44.00
C LEU A 147 9.66 34.35 42.74
N GLU A 148 10.93 34.72 42.81
CA GLU A 148 11.89 34.54 41.73
C GLU A 148 12.05 33.07 41.33
N ARG A 149 12.24 32.19 42.33
CA ARG A 149 12.36 30.76 42.09
C ARG A 149 11.06 30.13 41.60
N ALA A 150 9.91 30.61 42.08
CA ALA A 150 8.61 30.17 41.59
C ALA A 150 8.42 30.52 40.10
N ILE A 151 8.75 31.75 39.68
CA ILE A 151 8.64 32.16 38.27
C ILE A 151 9.62 31.38 37.40
N LEU A 152 10.85 31.15 37.86
CA LEU A 152 11.83 30.31 37.15
C LEU A 152 11.34 28.88 36.97
N GLY A 153 10.83 28.27 38.04
CA GLY A 153 10.26 26.93 38.00
C GLY A 153 9.07 26.85 37.05
N ALA A 154 8.13 27.79 37.16
CA ALA A 154 6.96 27.87 36.28
C ALA A 154 7.36 28.10 34.81
N SER A 155 8.36 28.93 34.54
CA SER A 155 8.83 29.18 33.17
C SER A 155 9.54 27.96 32.58
N ALA A 156 10.35 27.25 33.38
CA ALA A 156 11.00 26.03 32.94
C ALA A 156 9.98 24.93 32.64
N VAL A 157 8.98 24.75 33.51
CA VAL A 157 7.88 23.79 33.30
C VAL A 157 7.02 24.18 32.10
N ALA A 158 6.68 25.45 31.94
CA ALA A 158 5.89 25.93 30.80
C ALA A 158 6.64 25.80 29.46
N CYS A 159 7.98 25.91 29.46
CA CYS A 159 8.79 25.67 28.27
C CYS A 159 8.99 24.18 27.96
N VAL A 160 8.79 23.29 28.94
CA VAL A 160 8.62 21.85 28.71
C VAL A 160 7.17 21.67 28.34
N ALA A 161 6.83 22.05 27.11
CA ALA A 161 5.50 21.86 26.57
C ALA A 161 5.14 20.37 26.71
N THR A 162 4.25 20.07 27.65
CA THR A 162 3.46 18.85 27.59
C THR A 162 2.58 19.08 26.39
N GLY A 163 2.96 18.50 25.25
CA GLY A 163 2.07 18.44 24.12
C GLY A 163 0.77 17.87 24.65
N THR A 164 -0.30 18.68 24.66
CA THR A 164 -1.63 18.15 24.80
C THR A 164 -1.75 16.99 23.80
N PRO A 165 -2.40 15.90 24.22
CA PRO A 165 -2.46 14.67 23.45
C PRO A 165 -2.93 14.98 22.03
N ALA A 166 -2.57 14.07 21.14
CA ALA A 166 -2.89 14.06 19.72
C ALA A 166 -4.34 14.54 19.45
N PRO A 167 -4.63 15.16 18.29
CA PRO A 167 -5.94 15.73 17.97
C PRO A 167 -7.07 14.86 18.53
N GLU A 168 -8.03 15.47 19.24
CA GLU A 168 -9.09 14.75 19.98
C GLU A 168 -9.89 13.75 19.13
N GLY A 169 -9.74 13.85 17.82
CA GLY A 169 -10.17 12.86 16.88
C GLY A 169 -10.05 13.34 15.45
N TYR A 170 -10.64 12.58 14.55
CA TYR A 170 -10.88 12.98 13.16
C TYR A 170 -12.39 13.11 12.96
N SER A 171 -12.83 14.21 12.35
CA SER A 171 -14.21 14.31 11.87
C SER A 171 -14.24 13.73 10.47
N THR A 172 -14.79 12.53 10.30
CA THR A 172 -14.76 11.77 9.05
C THR A 172 -16.04 10.96 8.87
N ASP A 173 -16.39 10.65 7.64
CA ASP A 173 -17.55 9.84 7.26
C ASP A 173 -17.25 8.32 7.27
N ALA A 174 -16.02 7.95 6.91
CA ALA A 174 -15.49 6.59 7.04
C ALA A 174 -14.10 6.57 7.66
N TYR A 175 -13.76 5.46 8.32
CA TYR A 175 -12.49 5.28 9.01
C TYR A 175 -12.09 3.81 9.16
N LEU A 176 -10.79 3.59 9.27
CA LEU A 176 -10.15 2.32 9.54
C LEU A 176 -9.73 2.23 11.01
N ILE A 177 -9.77 1.04 11.60
CA ILE A 177 -9.22 0.73 12.92
C ILE A 177 -8.26 -0.46 12.86
N ASN A 178 -7.10 -0.32 13.50
CA ASN A 178 -6.19 -1.45 13.73
C ASN A 178 -6.67 -2.27 14.94
N ALA A 179 -7.53 -3.26 14.70
CA ALA A 179 -7.99 -4.20 15.73
C ALA A 179 -7.04 -5.40 15.90
N THR A 180 -5.84 -5.37 15.31
CA THR A 180 -4.80 -6.37 15.55
C THR A 180 -4.03 -6.04 16.83
N SER A 181 -3.24 -7.00 17.33
CA SER A 181 -2.36 -6.80 18.48
C SER A 181 -0.98 -6.21 18.11
N GLY A 182 -0.73 -5.97 16.82
CA GLY A 182 0.57 -5.54 16.29
C GLY A 182 0.47 -4.19 15.58
N ILE A 183 1.64 -3.65 15.24
CA ILE A 183 1.75 -2.47 14.38
C ILE A 183 1.45 -2.91 12.94
N VAL A 184 0.64 -2.14 12.22
CA VAL A 184 0.33 -2.39 10.82
C VAL A 184 0.65 -1.15 9.99
N ASP A 185 1.39 -1.34 8.90
CA ASP A 185 1.55 -0.32 7.87
C ASP A 185 0.44 -0.50 6.82
N VAL A 186 -0.40 0.53 6.65
CA VAL A 186 -1.54 0.54 5.73
C VAL A 186 -1.31 1.61 4.67
N ARG A 187 -1.21 1.19 3.41
CA ARG A 187 -1.26 2.09 2.26
C ARG A 187 -2.71 2.27 1.84
N VAL A 188 -3.20 3.51 1.89
CA VAL A 188 -4.53 3.90 1.43
C VAL A 188 -4.39 4.59 0.09
N ARG A 189 -5.07 4.08 -0.93
CA ARG A 189 -5.09 4.64 -2.28
C ARG A 189 -6.52 5.02 -2.64
N TRP A 190 -6.71 6.16 -3.31
CA TRP A 190 -8.03 6.63 -3.73
C TRP A 190 -8.14 6.57 -5.24
N VAL A 191 -9.36 6.42 -5.75
CA VAL A 191 -9.62 6.50 -7.20
C VAL A 191 -9.27 7.89 -7.72
N ASP A 192 -8.42 7.97 -8.75
CA ASP A 192 -7.96 9.22 -9.37
C ASP A 192 -8.79 9.56 -10.62
N ALA A 193 -10.11 9.51 -10.45
CA ALA A 193 -11.10 9.78 -11.50
C ALA A 193 -12.42 10.23 -10.86
N SER A 194 -13.29 10.87 -11.65
CA SER A 194 -14.67 11.19 -11.24
C SER A 194 -15.50 9.92 -11.10
N ILE A 195 -16.27 9.79 -10.02
CA ILE A 195 -17.02 8.58 -9.71
C ILE A 195 -18.53 8.80 -9.95
N ASP A 196 -19.17 7.94 -10.73
CA ASP A 196 -20.63 7.84 -10.74
C ASP A 196 -21.10 7.04 -9.52
N CYS A 197 -21.42 7.75 -8.44
CA CYS A 197 -21.86 7.16 -7.19
C CYS A 197 -23.12 6.30 -7.31
N SER A 198 -23.99 6.57 -8.29
CA SER A 198 -25.18 5.76 -8.54
C SER A 198 -24.80 4.40 -9.11
N ALA A 199 -23.83 4.36 -10.02
CA ALA A 199 -23.28 3.13 -10.58
C ALA A 199 -22.52 2.32 -9.51
N VAL A 200 -21.64 2.97 -8.73
CA VAL A 200 -20.88 2.30 -7.65
C VAL A 200 -21.80 1.71 -6.57
N THR A 201 -22.89 2.41 -6.23
CA THR A 201 -23.82 1.95 -5.18
C THR A 201 -24.77 0.84 -5.67
N SER A 202 -25.00 0.73 -6.99
CA SER A 202 -25.93 -0.23 -7.61
C SER A 202 -25.25 -1.43 -8.26
N GLY A 203 -23.96 -1.33 -8.62
CA GLY A 203 -23.18 -2.41 -9.22
C GLY A 203 -22.12 -3.01 -8.29
N ASP A 204 -21.13 -3.67 -8.88
CA ASP A 204 -19.98 -4.27 -8.18
C ASP A 204 -18.71 -3.44 -8.42
N PRO A 205 -18.28 -2.61 -7.44
CA PRO A 205 -17.12 -1.73 -7.60
C PRO A 205 -15.83 -2.49 -7.88
N THR A 206 -15.72 -3.75 -7.46
CA THR A 206 -14.53 -4.56 -7.69
C THR A 206 -14.33 -4.91 -9.17
N ARG A 207 -15.41 -4.91 -9.96
CA ARG A 207 -15.38 -5.07 -11.42
C ARG A 207 -15.25 -3.74 -12.15
N MET A 208 -15.53 -2.62 -11.47
CA MET A 208 -15.50 -1.28 -12.07
C MET A 208 -14.13 -0.62 -11.96
N PHE A 209 -13.37 -0.91 -10.90
CA PHE A 209 -12.08 -0.27 -10.64
C PHE A 209 -10.94 -1.27 -10.67
N GLY A 210 -10.10 -1.18 -11.70
CA GLY A 210 -8.82 -1.89 -11.75
C GLY A 210 -7.74 -1.21 -10.88
N PRO A 211 -6.60 -1.87 -10.60
CA PRO A 211 -5.53 -1.33 -9.76
C PRO A 211 -4.93 0.00 -10.25
N SER A 212 -5.01 0.26 -11.56
CA SER A 212 -4.57 1.49 -12.21
C SER A 212 -5.51 2.68 -12.00
N ALA A 213 -6.76 2.44 -11.60
CA ALA A 213 -7.71 3.50 -11.28
C ALA A 213 -7.36 4.23 -9.98
N PHE A 214 -6.50 3.65 -9.14
CA PHE A 214 -6.11 4.20 -7.85
C PHE A 214 -4.76 4.92 -7.94
N ASN A 215 -4.68 6.09 -7.31
CA ASN A 215 -3.43 6.84 -7.17
C ASN A 215 -2.35 6.06 -6.37
N LEU A 216 -1.15 6.64 -6.22
CA LEU A 216 -0.04 6.00 -5.48
C LEU A 216 -0.33 5.78 -3.98
N GLY A 217 -1.31 6.50 -3.43
CA GLY A 217 -1.73 6.45 -2.04
C GLY A 217 -0.75 7.02 -1.03
N ILE A 218 -1.13 6.92 0.24
CA ILE A 218 -0.34 7.33 1.40
C ILE A 218 -0.24 6.13 2.35
N THR A 219 0.97 5.85 2.84
CA THR A 219 1.19 4.81 3.86
C THR A 219 1.12 5.40 5.26
N TYR A 220 0.29 4.79 6.11
CA TYR A 220 0.09 5.11 7.50
C TYR A 220 0.57 3.95 8.36
N ARG A 221 1.33 4.28 9.41
CA ARG A 221 1.71 3.33 10.44
C ARG A 221 0.71 3.41 11.59
N LEU A 222 0.02 2.31 11.87
CA LEU A 222 -1.01 2.24 12.90
C LEU A 222 -0.56 1.33 14.04
N ASP A 223 -0.48 1.87 15.25
CA ASP A 223 -0.33 1.06 16.47
C ASP A 223 -1.64 0.33 16.79
N PRO A 224 -1.64 -0.68 17.69
CA PRO A 224 -2.86 -1.35 18.11
C PRO A 224 -3.90 -0.35 18.62
N GLN A 225 -5.14 -0.49 18.13
CA GLN A 225 -6.30 0.37 18.43
C GLN A 225 -6.24 1.78 17.83
N ASP A 226 -5.24 2.12 17.01
CA ASP A 226 -5.26 3.37 16.26
C ASP A 226 -6.38 3.40 15.23
N THR A 227 -6.91 4.59 14.99
CA THR A 227 -7.88 4.88 13.93
C THR A 227 -7.26 5.75 12.85
N LEU A 228 -7.77 5.61 11.63
CA LEU A 228 -7.34 6.34 10.45
C LEU A 228 -8.56 6.79 9.64
N PRO A 229 -8.78 8.09 9.40
CA PRO A 229 -9.85 8.54 8.53
C PRO A 229 -9.60 8.07 7.09
N LEU A 230 -10.64 7.60 6.41
CA LEU A 230 -10.58 7.14 5.02
C LEU A 230 -11.02 8.20 4.02
N ASN A 231 -11.79 9.20 4.45
CA ASN A 231 -12.12 10.37 3.65
C ASN A 231 -10.83 11.00 3.10
N ARG A 232 -10.74 11.19 1.78
CA ARG A 232 -9.52 11.70 1.13
C ARG A 232 -8.98 12.97 1.77
N ALA A 233 -9.83 13.99 1.97
CA ALA A 233 -9.39 15.27 2.51
C ALA A 233 -8.90 15.13 3.96
N VAL A 234 -9.62 14.38 4.80
CA VAL A 234 -9.28 14.19 6.22
C VAL A 234 -8.05 13.31 6.38
N ALA A 235 -7.87 12.30 5.53
CA ALA A 235 -6.71 11.42 5.51
C ALA A 235 -5.42 12.19 5.16
N HIS A 236 -5.46 13.02 4.11
CA HIS A 236 -4.33 13.89 3.76
C HIS A 236 -3.94 14.84 4.91
N LEU A 237 -4.93 15.41 5.61
CA LEU A 237 -4.69 16.22 6.80
C LEU A 237 -4.06 15.38 7.93
N ALA A 238 -4.53 14.15 8.15
CA ALA A 238 -3.96 13.23 9.15
C ALA A 238 -2.50 12.84 8.83
N ALA A 239 -2.14 12.77 7.54
CA ALA A 239 -0.78 12.55 7.06
C ALA A 239 0.13 13.79 7.22
N GLY A 240 -0.44 14.97 7.50
CA GLY A 240 0.28 16.24 7.53
C GLY A 240 0.54 16.86 6.15
N ASN A 241 -0.20 16.41 5.14
CA ASN A 241 -0.16 16.96 3.80
C ASN A 241 -1.19 18.10 3.69
N PHE A 242 -0.74 19.34 3.90
CA PHE A 242 -1.59 20.53 3.88
C PHE A 242 -1.70 21.19 2.49
N GLU A 243 -1.34 20.48 1.43
CA GLU A 243 -1.29 21.08 0.10
C GLU A 243 -2.69 21.40 -0.41
N GLU A 244 -2.90 22.68 -0.77
CA GLU A 244 -4.17 23.40 -0.93
C GLU A 244 -5.03 22.96 -2.14
N THR A 245 -4.77 21.78 -2.72
CA THR A 245 -5.43 21.32 -3.94
C THR A 245 -5.86 19.86 -3.91
N VAL A 246 -6.22 19.32 -2.74
CA VAL A 246 -7.14 18.16 -2.73
C VAL A 246 -8.52 18.75 -3.05
N PRO A 247 -9.09 18.56 -4.26
CA PRO A 247 -10.47 18.95 -4.48
C PRO A 247 -11.28 18.25 -3.41
N ALA A 248 -11.99 19.03 -2.57
CA ALA A 248 -13.02 18.44 -1.74
C ALA A 248 -13.88 17.64 -2.70
N SER A 249 -13.93 16.32 -2.53
CA SER A 249 -14.87 15.50 -3.27
C SER A 249 -16.25 16.00 -2.85
N GLU A 250 -16.83 16.90 -3.65
CA GLU A 250 -18.26 17.21 -3.59
C GLU A 250 -19.09 15.99 -4.05
N GLU A 251 -18.42 14.92 -4.46
CA GLU A 251 -19.02 13.65 -4.83
C GLU A 251 -19.56 12.92 -3.57
N PRO A 252 -20.80 12.41 -3.60
CA PRO A 252 -21.48 11.82 -2.43
C PRO A 252 -20.95 10.43 -2.04
N CYS A 253 -19.87 9.94 -2.66
CA CYS A 253 -19.27 8.65 -2.40
C CYS A 253 -17.74 8.66 -2.59
N GLU A 254 -17.06 7.75 -1.91
CA GLU A 254 -15.64 7.48 -2.13
C GLU A 254 -15.39 5.98 -2.29
N VAL A 255 -14.29 5.67 -2.97
CA VAL A 255 -13.76 4.31 -3.15
C VAL A 255 -12.27 4.35 -2.83
N VAL A 256 -11.82 3.44 -1.96
CA VAL A 256 -10.43 3.32 -1.51
C VAL A 256 -9.94 1.89 -1.64
N LEU A 257 -8.66 1.75 -1.96
CA LEU A 257 -7.92 0.50 -1.91
C LEU A 257 -6.98 0.53 -0.71
N LEU A 258 -7.15 -0.43 0.20
CA LEU A 258 -6.37 -0.61 1.41
C LEU A 258 -5.38 -1.76 1.21
N GLU A 259 -4.10 -1.44 1.23
CA GLU A 259 -3.02 -2.41 1.07
C GLU A 259 -2.19 -2.47 2.35
N THR A 260 -1.87 -3.67 2.81
CA THR A 260 -1.08 -3.88 4.03
C THR A 260 -0.13 -5.04 3.82
N ASP A 261 1.05 -4.98 4.41
CA ASP A 261 2.03 -6.07 4.29
C ASP A 261 1.47 -7.39 4.84
N GLY A 262 1.41 -8.41 3.99
CA GLY A 262 0.95 -9.75 4.38
C GLY A 262 -0.57 -9.93 4.44
N MET A 263 -1.39 -8.94 4.07
CA MET A 263 -2.83 -9.13 3.83
C MET A 263 -3.19 -8.84 2.38
N ARG A 264 -4.29 -9.43 1.92
CA ARG A 264 -4.82 -9.14 0.57
C ARG A 264 -5.32 -7.70 0.51
N PRO A 265 -5.14 -6.99 -0.61
CA PRO A 265 -5.74 -5.67 -0.80
C PRO A 265 -7.24 -5.71 -0.58
N VAL A 266 -7.77 -4.72 0.13
CA VAL A 266 -9.19 -4.60 0.43
C VAL A 266 -9.72 -3.33 -0.22
N MET A 267 -10.68 -3.47 -1.13
CA MET A 267 -11.43 -2.33 -1.65
C MET A 267 -12.58 -2.01 -0.70
N ALA A 268 -12.69 -0.74 -0.30
CA ALA A 268 -13.81 -0.24 0.50
C ALA A 268 -14.44 0.94 -0.23
N TRP A 269 -15.77 1.04 -0.15
CA TRP A 269 -16.51 2.16 -0.72
C TRP A 269 -17.71 2.50 0.14
N TRP A 270 -18.08 3.76 0.15
CA TRP A 270 -19.23 4.24 0.90
C TRP A 270 -19.87 5.42 0.19
N SER A 271 -21.15 5.65 0.47
CA SER A 271 -21.90 6.80 0.00
C SER A 271 -22.82 7.31 1.10
N ASP A 272 -23.02 8.63 1.13
CA ASP A 272 -23.98 9.32 2.01
C ASP A 272 -23.81 9.01 3.52
N LEU A 273 -22.58 8.72 3.97
CA LEU A 273 -22.29 8.53 5.38
C LEU A 273 -22.23 9.89 6.11
N ARG A 274 -22.69 9.90 7.36
CA ARG A 274 -22.57 11.09 8.21
C ARG A 274 -21.15 11.21 8.74
N PHE A 275 -20.65 12.44 8.80
CA PHE A 275 -19.42 12.74 9.52
C PHE A 275 -19.59 12.48 11.02
N VAL A 276 -18.71 11.67 11.56
CA VAL A 276 -18.59 11.35 12.99
C VAL A 276 -17.22 11.76 13.50
N LEU A 277 -17.14 12.11 14.77
CA LEU A 277 -15.87 12.39 15.44
C LEU A 277 -15.30 11.10 16.03
N ILE A 278 -14.17 10.64 15.51
CA ILE A 278 -13.49 9.41 15.95
C ILE A 278 -12.19 9.72 16.70
N PRO A 279 -11.91 9.13 17.87
CA PRO A 279 -10.64 9.34 18.55
C PRO A 279 -9.50 8.67 17.77
N GLN A 280 -8.29 9.21 17.84
CA GLN A 280 -7.13 8.65 17.11
C GLN A 280 -6.70 7.27 17.60
N ASN A 281 -7.04 6.92 18.84
CA ASN A 281 -6.84 5.60 19.41
C ASN A 281 -8.03 5.29 20.32
N VAL A 282 -8.57 4.08 20.22
CA VAL A 282 -9.80 3.69 20.94
C VAL A 282 -9.51 2.79 22.16
N ASN A 283 -8.25 2.61 22.51
CA ASN A 283 -7.87 1.80 23.66
C ASN A 283 -8.48 2.39 24.94
N GLY A 284 -9.24 1.56 25.68
CA GLY A 284 -9.93 1.97 26.90
C GLY A 284 -11.23 2.77 26.69
N ASN A 285 -11.68 2.96 25.45
CA ASN A 285 -12.94 3.64 25.15
C ASN A 285 -14.03 2.62 24.80
N SER A 286 -14.67 2.02 25.82
CA SER A 286 -15.74 1.03 25.63
C SER A 286 -16.94 1.59 24.88
N ASP A 287 -17.27 2.85 25.14
CA ASP A 287 -18.46 3.53 24.63
C ASP A 287 -18.36 3.72 23.11
N PHE A 288 -17.14 3.86 22.58
CA PHE A 288 -16.85 3.89 21.15
C PHE A 288 -17.34 2.64 20.39
N TRP A 289 -17.36 1.49 21.06
CA TRP A 289 -17.73 0.22 20.43
C TRP A 289 -19.24 -0.03 20.41
N GLU A 290 -20.01 0.71 21.22
CA GLU A 290 -21.46 0.53 21.38
C GLU A 290 -22.28 1.52 20.54
N ASP A 291 -21.67 2.59 20.02
CA ASP A 291 -22.37 3.62 19.23
C ASP A 291 -22.64 3.16 17.79
N THR A 292 -23.91 2.86 17.50
CA THR A 292 -24.37 2.44 16.17
C THR A 292 -24.03 3.40 15.03
N GLU A 293 -23.93 4.71 15.27
CA GLU A 293 -23.55 5.67 14.24
C GLU A 293 -22.06 5.56 13.90
N MET A 294 -21.19 5.36 14.90
CA MET A 294 -19.76 5.16 14.69
C MET A 294 -19.46 3.85 13.95
N LEU A 295 -20.25 2.81 14.19
CA LEU A 295 -20.08 1.55 13.49
C LEU A 295 -20.30 1.68 11.96
N ALA A 296 -21.03 2.71 11.48
CA ALA A 296 -21.51 2.83 10.08
C ALA A 296 -20.41 3.02 9.03
N GLY A 297 -19.37 3.77 9.39
CA GLY A 297 -18.23 4.06 8.53
C GLY A 297 -16.97 3.27 8.87
N ARG A 298 -17.07 2.27 9.76
CA ARG A 298 -15.89 1.60 10.34
C ARG A 298 -15.44 0.40 9.51
N VAL A 299 -14.18 0.42 9.10
CA VAL A 299 -13.43 -0.73 8.58
C VAL A 299 -12.47 -1.22 9.67
N ALA A 300 -12.48 -2.52 10.01
CA ALA A 300 -11.64 -3.06 11.09
C ALA A 300 -10.64 -4.10 10.58
N LEU A 301 -9.34 -3.86 10.81
CA LEU A 301 -8.28 -4.83 10.53
C LEU A 301 -8.22 -5.86 11.66
N LYS A 302 -8.59 -7.11 11.36
CA LYS A 302 -8.53 -8.22 12.34
C LYS A 302 -7.42 -9.21 11.95
N PRO A 303 -6.89 -9.98 12.92
CA PRO A 303 -5.85 -10.99 12.66
C PRO A 303 -6.21 -12.05 11.60
N ASN A 304 -7.50 -12.18 11.20
CA ASN A 304 -8.01 -13.11 10.19
C ASN A 304 -9.22 -12.52 9.43
N THR A 305 -9.12 -11.32 8.85
CA THR A 305 -10.28 -10.57 8.33
C THR A 305 -11.10 -11.34 7.27
N VAL A 306 -12.15 -12.04 7.72
CA VAL A 306 -13.46 -12.18 7.07
C VAL A 306 -14.35 -11.15 7.77
N VAL A 307 -14.86 -10.20 7.01
CA VAL A 307 -15.68 -9.08 7.50
C VAL A 307 -17.05 -9.61 7.91
N ALA A 308 -17.55 -9.19 9.08
CA ALA A 308 -18.85 -9.58 9.60
C ALA A 308 -19.93 -8.55 9.23
N PRO A 309 -21.20 -8.96 9.02
CA PRO A 309 -22.23 -8.17 8.35
C PRO A 309 -22.73 -7.01 9.22
N GLY A 310 -22.87 -5.82 8.62
CA GLY A 310 -23.63 -4.73 9.23
C GLY A 310 -23.47 -3.37 8.59
N GLN A 311 -22.25 -2.92 8.30
CA GLN A 311 -21.98 -1.52 7.95
C GLN A 311 -20.85 -1.40 6.93
N VAL A 312 -20.97 -0.41 6.04
CA VAL A 312 -20.43 -0.40 4.67
C VAL A 312 -21.17 -1.41 3.79
N LYS A 313 -21.73 -0.99 2.64
CA LYS A 313 -22.27 -1.93 1.63
C LYS A 313 -21.09 -2.72 1.07
N GLN A 314 -20.69 -3.76 1.79
CA GLN A 314 -19.77 -4.75 1.31
C GLN A 314 -20.50 -5.51 0.21
N GLY A 315 -20.22 -5.16 -1.05
CA GLY A 315 -20.42 -6.09 -2.14
C GLY A 315 -19.81 -7.41 -1.71
N ALA A 316 -20.58 -8.50 -1.87
CA ALA A 316 -20.23 -9.81 -1.36
C ALA A 316 -18.76 -10.09 -1.66
N LEU A 317 -18.01 -10.40 -0.60
CA LEU A 317 -16.66 -10.91 -0.71
C LEU A 317 -16.74 -12.19 -1.56
N GLN A 318 -16.51 -12.11 -2.88
CA GLN A 318 -16.04 -13.26 -3.65
C GLN A 318 -14.58 -13.50 -3.25
N THR A 319 -14.36 -13.91 -2.00
CA THR A 319 -13.17 -14.69 -1.65
C THR A 319 -13.34 -16.05 -2.27
N ASN A 320 -12.96 -16.15 -3.53
CA ASN A 320 -12.12 -17.21 -4.07
C ASN A 320 -12.06 -17.00 -5.58
N VAL A 321 -11.46 -15.90 -6.00
CA VAL A 321 -10.52 -16.02 -7.10
C VAL A 321 -9.20 -16.17 -6.35
N VAL A 322 -8.65 -17.39 -6.31
CA VAL A 322 -7.19 -17.52 -6.11
C VAL A 322 -6.61 -16.52 -7.11
N PRO A 323 -5.74 -15.56 -6.73
CA PRO A 323 -5.18 -14.65 -7.73
C PRO A 323 -4.79 -15.54 -8.90
N SER A 324 -5.30 -15.24 -10.10
CA SER A 324 -4.86 -15.99 -11.27
C SER A 324 -3.33 -16.00 -11.18
N VAL A 325 -2.67 -17.10 -11.55
CA VAL A 325 -1.20 -17.16 -11.45
C VAL A 325 -0.55 -16.00 -12.25
N CYS A 326 -1.35 -15.34 -13.07
CA CYS A 326 -1.06 -14.20 -13.92
C CYS A 326 -1.41 -12.82 -13.31
N ALA A 327 -1.91 -12.74 -12.09
CA ALA A 327 -2.27 -11.50 -11.42
C ALA A 327 -1.02 -10.59 -11.30
N GLY A 328 -1.03 -9.46 -12.03
CA GLY A 328 0.09 -8.52 -12.10
C GLY A 328 0.89 -8.54 -13.40
N ALA A 329 0.54 -9.42 -14.35
CA ALA A 329 1.04 -9.33 -15.72
C ALA A 329 0.62 -7.99 -16.36
N PRO A 330 1.49 -7.35 -17.17
CA PRO A 330 1.05 -6.27 -18.05
C PRO A 330 -0.14 -6.77 -18.89
N GLN A 331 -1.18 -5.96 -19.09
CA GLN A 331 -2.34 -6.36 -19.91
C GLN A 331 -1.98 -6.69 -21.37
N SER A 332 -0.77 -6.32 -21.81
CA SER A 332 -0.22 -6.73 -23.09
C SER A 332 0.33 -8.15 -23.09
N SER A 333 0.72 -8.75 -21.96
CA SER A 333 1.29 -10.10 -21.95
C SER A 333 0.21 -11.18 -21.87
N PHE A 334 0.24 -12.13 -22.80
CA PHE A 334 -0.63 -13.30 -22.74
C PHE A 334 -0.04 -14.36 -21.83
N GLN A 335 -0.85 -14.88 -20.93
CA GLN A 335 -0.42 -15.86 -19.93
C GLN A 335 -1.49 -16.92 -19.72
N TRP A 336 -1.07 -18.09 -19.27
CA TRP A 336 -1.97 -19.15 -18.87
C TRP A 336 -1.41 -19.90 -17.67
N ALA A 337 -2.31 -20.55 -16.93
CA ALA A 337 -1.93 -21.48 -15.89
C ALA A 337 -2.98 -22.58 -15.77
N GLY A 338 -2.51 -23.82 -15.61
CA GLY A 338 -3.38 -24.97 -15.44
C GLY A 338 -2.72 -26.03 -14.54
N PRO A 339 -3.53 -26.93 -13.96
CA PRO A 339 -3.03 -28.02 -13.12
C PRO A 339 -2.19 -29.05 -13.89
N TRP A 340 -2.23 -29.04 -15.23
CA TRP A 340 -1.50 -30.00 -16.07
C TRP A 340 -0.70 -29.32 -17.17
N SER A 341 0.51 -29.83 -17.39
CA SER A 341 1.44 -29.38 -18.44
C SER A 341 1.48 -30.32 -19.65
N LYS A 342 0.36 -31.03 -19.93
CA LYS A 342 0.27 -32.04 -20.99
C LYS A 342 -1.09 -32.00 -21.70
N GLN A 343 -1.13 -32.63 -22.88
CA GLN A 343 -2.34 -32.85 -23.69
C GLN A 343 -3.46 -33.51 -22.88
N VAL A 344 -4.60 -32.85 -22.74
CA VAL A 344 -5.79 -33.36 -22.05
C VAL A 344 -7.06 -32.95 -22.79
N VAL A 345 -8.08 -33.81 -22.78
CA VAL A 345 -9.39 -33.52 -23.39
C VAL A 345 -10.42 -33.36 -22.27
N GLY A 346 -11.14 -32.25 -22.27
CA GLY A 346 -12.17 -31.95 -21.26
C GLY A 346 -13.30 -31.06 -21.81
N GLU A 347 -14.43 -31.07 -21.12
CA GLU A 347 -15.58 -30.22 -21.43
C GLU A 347 -15.49 -28.91 -20.64
N ILE A 348 -15.71 -27.77 -21.29
CA ILE A 348 -15.75 -26.48 -20.61
C ILE A 348 -17.06 -26.37 -19.82
N ALA A 349 -16.98 -26.48 -18.50
CA ALA A 349 -18.16 -26.40 -17.64
C ALA A 349 -18.59 -24.96 -17.37
N ASN A 350 -17.63 -24.05 -17.22
CA ASN A 350 -17.87 -22.65 -16.89
C ASN A 350 -16.75 -21.75 -17.42
N ILE A 351 -17.11 -20.51 -17.77
CA ILE A 351 -16.22 -19.47 -18.27
C ILE A 351 -16.54 -18.19 -17.50
N ASP A 352 -15.61 -17.73 -16.67
CA ASP A 352 -15.77 -16.49 -15.88
C ASP A 352 -14.68 -15.49 -16.24
N ALA A 353 -15.08 -14.28 -16.66
CA ALA A 353 -14.15 -13.16 -16.80
C ALA A 353 -13.81 -12.57 -15.43
N LEU A 354 -12.53 -12.53 -15.10
CA LEU A 354 -11.99 -12.03 -13.85
C LEU A 354 -11.64 -10.54 -13.94
N SER A 355 -11.61 -9.86 -12.80
CA SER A 355 -11.31 -8.42 -12.70
C SER A 355 -9.87 -8.05 -13.04
N ASP A 356 -8.95 -9.02 -13.06
CA ASP A 356 -7.55 -8.84 -13.46
C ASP A 356 -7.36 -8.92 -14.99
N GLY A 357 -8.43 -9.12 -15.76
CA GLY A 357 -8.39 -9.28 -17.21
C GLY A 357 -8.17 -10.72 -17.67
N CYS A 358 -8.13 -11.69 -16.75
CA CYS A 358 -8.01 -13.10 -17.07
C CYS A 358 -9.38 -13.79 -17.16
N ILE A 359 -9.38 -14.97 -17.76
CA ILE A 359 -10.52 -15.87 -17.90
C ILE A 359 -10.27 -17.06 -16.99
N GLU A 360 -11.20 -17.34 -16.08
CA GLU A 360 -11.25 -18.56 -15.30
C GLU A 360 -12.10 -19.59 -16.06
N LEU A 361 -11.48 -20.72 -16.41
CA LEU A 361 -12.08 -21.82 -17.14
C LEU A 361 -12.22 -23.01 -16.21
N THR A 362 -13.45 -23.40 -15.90
CA THR A 362 -13.70 -24.67 -15.21
C THR A 362 -13.88 -25.76 -16.24
N MET A 363 -13.00 -26.75 -16.24
CA MET A 363 -13.01 -27.87 -17.17
C MET A 363 -13.36 -29.18 -16.45
N ASN A 364 -14.28 -29.94 -17.04
CA ASN A 364 -14.70 -31.26 -16.60
C ASN A 364 -13.94 -32.32 -17.38
N TYR A 365 -13.17 -33.15 -16.67
CA TYR A 365 -12.41 -34.24 -17.24
C TYR A 365 -13.04 -35.60 -16.87
N PRO A 366 -13.15 -36.54 -17.82
CA PRO A 366 -13.50 -37.90 -17.48
C PRO A 366 -12.43 -38.47 -16.54
N ARG A 367 -12.84 -39.12 -15.44
CA ARG A 367 -11.88 -39.76 -14.51
C ARG A 367 -10.95 -40.70 -15.26
N LEU A 368 -9.65 -40.39 -15.27
CA LEU A 368 -8.64 -41.39 -15.53
C LEU A 368 -8.74 -42.42 -14.40
N GLY A 369 -8.87 -43.70 -14.75
CA GLY A 369 -9.04 -44.77 -13.78
C GLY A 369 -7.84 -44.82 -12.81
N PRO A 370 -7.99 -45.41 -11.61
CA PRO A 370 -6.84 -45.64 -10.71
C PRO A 370 -5.78 -46.63 -11.26
N GLY A 371 -5.75 -46.93 -12.57
CA GLY A 371 -5.02 -48.04 -13.17
C GLY A 371 -3.89 -47.67 -14.15
N ASP A 372 -3.77 -46.41 -14.53
CA ASP A 372 -2.94 -45.98 -15.67
C ASP A 372 -1.72 -45.13 -15.25
N GLY A 373 -1.46 -45.04 -13.94
CA GLY A 373 -0.23 -44.49 -13.35
C GLY A 373 1.04 -45.33 -13.55
N SER A 374 1.13 -46.12 -14.63
CA SER A 374 2.40 -46.70 -15.07
C SER A 374 2.94 -45.86 -16.21
N GLY A 375 4.17 -45.36 -16.08
CA GLY A 375 4.93 -44.78 -17.19
C GLY A 375 4.95 -45.76 -18.37
N GLY A 376 4.07 -45.50 -19.34
CA GLY A 376 3.98 -46.21 -20.60
C GLY A 376 4.22 -45.19 -21.69
N GLY A 377 5.40 -45.22 -22.30
CA GLY A 377 5.65 -44.51 -23.54
C GLY A 377 4.59 -44.91 -24.55
N VAL A 378 3.92 -43.92 -25.12
CA VAL A 378 3.00 -44.12 -26.24
C VAL A 378 3.85 -44.66 -27.39
N GLY A 379 3.69 -45.94 -27.68
CA GLY A 379 4.30 -46.59 -28.83
C GLY A 379 3.77 -45.94 -30.10
N ALA A 380 4.64 -45.24 -30.81
CA ALA A 380 4.42 -44.89 -32.20
C ALA A 380 4.32 -46.19 -33.01
N GLY A 381 3.08 -46.55 -33.37
CA GLY A 381 2.82 -47.53 -34.41
C GLY A 381 3.01 -46.86 -35.77
N THR A 382 4.20 -46.98 -36.35
CA THR A 382 4.38 -46.78 -37.80
C THR A 382 4.94 -48.06 -38.40
N GLY A 383 4.22 -48.54 -39.41
CA GLY A 383 4.48 -49.79 -40.11
C GLY A 383 5.83 -49.88 -40.80
N SER A 384 6.20 -51.13 -41.03
CA SER A 384 7.37 -51.65 -41.71
C SER A 384 7.59 -51.16 -43.15
N ALA A 385 8.81 -50.72 -43.42
CA ALA A 385 9.66 -51.02 -44.60
C ALA A 385 11.04 -50.40 -44.26
N GLY A 386 12.22 -50.96 -44.46
CA GLY A 386 12.73 -52.01 -45.32
C GLY A 386 14.17 -51.56 -45.69
N ALA A 387 15.15 -52.47 -45.51
CA ALA A 387 16.51 -52.44 -46.09
C ALA A 387 17.55 -51.41 -45.59
N GLY A 388 18.57 -51.95 -44.90
CA GLY A 388 19.94 -52.04 -45.44
C GLY A 388 20.87 -50.81 -45.34
N GLY A 389 22.03 -51.00 -44.70
CA GLY A 389 23.20 -50.14 -44.96
C GLY A 389 24.19 -50.05 -43.81
N ALA A 390 25.31 -50.75 -43.93
CA ALA A 390 26.49 -50.62 -43.07
C ALA A 390 27.19 -49.26 -43.25
N GLY A 391 27.84 -48.76 -42.19
CA GLY A 391 28.71 -47.58 -42.28
C GLY A 391 29.44 -47.27 -40.98
N SER A 392 30.68 -47.77 -40.88
CA SER A 392 31.70 -47.41 -39.91
C SER A 392 32.17 -45.96 -40.07
N GLY A 393 32.49 -45.27 -38.97
CA GLY A 393 33.18 -43.98 -39.02
C GLY A 393 33.66 -43.51 -37.64
N ALA A 394 34.97 -43.42 -37.48
CA ALA A 394 35.69 -43.08 -36.25
C ALA A 394 35.85 -41.57 -36.02
N GLY A 395 36.18 -41.21 -34.79
CA GLY A 395 37.20 -40.18 -34.52
C GLY A 395 36.74 -38.96 -33.73
N GLY A 396 37.57 -38.55 -32.76
CA GLY A 396 37.64 -37.16 -32.33
C GLY A 396 37.70 -36.94 -30.82
N ALA A 397 38.88 -37.14 -30.23
CA ALA A 397 39.23 -36.60 -28.93
C ALA A 397 39.44 -35.07 -29.00
N GLY A 398 39.12 -34.34 -27.92
CA GLY A 398 39.45 -32.93 -27.77
C GLY A 398 39.26 -32.47 -26.33
N ALA A 399 40.35 -32.09 -25.70
CA ALA A 399 40.52 -31.87 -24.26
C ALA A 399 40.21 -30.44 -23.79
N GLY A 400 40.01 -30.30 -22.48
CA GLY A 400 40.75 -29.29 -21.71
C GLY A 400 39.93 -28.26 -20.93
N GLY A 401 40.11 -28.26 -19.60
CA GLY A 401 40.13 -27.02 -18.81
C GLY A 401 39.06 -26.87 -17.73
N ALA A 402 39.23 -27.54 -16.58
CA ALA A 402 38.56 -27.14 -15.34
C ALA A 402 39.62 -26.66 -14.34
N GLY A 403 39.58 -25.36 -14.03
CA GLY A 403 40.36 -24.72 -12.98
C GLY A 403 39.55 -24.58 -11.69
N ALA A 404 40.27 -24.72 -10.57
CA ALA A 404 39.99 -24.42 -9.16
C ALA A 404 38.88 -23.37 -8.90
N GLY A 405 38.10 -23.40 -7.82
CA GLY A 405 38.32 -23.90 -6.47
C GLY A 405 37.76 -22.85 -5.48
N GLY A 406 37.25 -23.25 -4.32
CA GLY A 406 36.83 -22.30 -3.28
C GLY A 406 35.90 -22.89 -2.23
N ALA A 407 36.45 -23.12 -1.04
CA ALA A 407 35.87 -23.89 0.05
C ALA A 407 34.78 -23.15 0.85
N GLY A 408 33.79 -23.93 1.32
CA GLY A 408 32.85 -23.53 2.37
C GLY A 408 33.44 -23.65 3.76
N GLY A 409 33.14 -22.67 4.61
CA GLY A 409 33.45 -22.65 6.03
C GLY A 409 32.20 -22.89 6.87
N SER A 410 32.25 -23.93 7.69
CA SER A 410 31.29 -24.30 8.72
C SER A 410 31.44 -23.44 9.99
N GLY A 411 30.34 -23.26 10.72
CA GLY A 411 30.36 -22.64 12.05
C GLY A 411 29.10 -23.00 12.83
N ALA A 412 29.25 -23.92 13.79
CA ALA A 412 28.22 -24.36 14.72
C ALA A 412 28.37 -23.68 16.09
N GLY A 413 27.25 -23.59 16.82
CA GLY A 413 27.24 -23.75 18.28
C GLY A 413 26.65 -22.60 19.09
N GLY A 414 25.71 -22.95 19.98
CA GLY A 414 25.38 -22.14 21.16
C GLY A 414 23.97 -22.32 21.71
N ALA A 415 23.79 -23.24 22.66
CA ALA A 415 22.56 -23.46 23.43
C ALA A 415 22.52 -22.61 24.71
N GLY A 416 21.32 -22.38 25.28
CA GLY A 416 21.19 -22.01 26.70
C GLY A 416 19.87 -21.39 27.20
N ALA A 417 18.98 -22.25 27.71
CA ALA A 417 18.15 -22.12 28.93
C ALA A 417 17.00 -21.08 29.06
N GLY A 418 15.77 -21.60 29.20
CA GLY A 418 15.10 -21.76 30.50
C GLY A 418 14.14 -20.67 31.01
N GLY A 419 12.85 -21.00 31.14
CA GLY A 419 11.89 -20.25 31.96
C GLY A 419 10.45 -20.77 31.81
N ALA A 420 9.93 -21.44 32.84
CA ALA A 420 8.61 -22.06 32.90
C ALA A 420 7.61 -21.25 33.73
N GLY A 421 6.30 -21.46 33.48
CA GLY A 421 5.26 -21.37 34.51
C GLY A 421 3.96 -20.68 34.10
N GLY A 422 2.83 -21.39 34.21
CA GLY A 422 1.51 -20.76 34.32
C GLY A 422 0.34 -21.54 33.69
N SER A 423 -0.13 -22.58 34.36
CA SER A 423 -1.38 -23.29 34.07
C SER A 423 -2.60 -22.58 34.67
N GLY A 424 -3.73 -22.62 33.95
CA GLY A 424 -5.05 -22.21 34.45
C GLY A 424 -6.16 -22.81 33.59
N ALA A 425 -6.92 -23.75 34.17
CA ALA A 425 -8.01 -24.48 33.55
C ALA A 425 -9.38 -24.02 34.08
N GLY A 426 -10.44 -24.26 33.30
CA GLY A 426 -11.86 -24.19 33.72
C GLY A 426 -12.65 -23.18 32.88
N GLY A 427 -13.85 -23.45 32.35
CA GLY A 427 -14.74 -24.59 32.51
C GLY A 427 -15.90 -24.50 31.51
N ALA A 428 -16.65 -25.60 31.39
CA ALA A 428 -17.79 -25.78 30.50
C ALA A 428 -19.04 -24.97 30.93
N GLY A 429 -19.90 -24.65 29.96
CA GLY A 429 -21.25 -24.15 30.19
C GLY A 429 -22.12 -24.31 28.94
N ALA A 430 -23.08 -25.22 29.01
CA ALA A 430 -24.08 -25.51 27.97
C ALA A 430 -25.40 -24.76 28.26
N GLY A 431 -26.24 -24.62 27.22
CA GLY A 431 -27.65 -24.20 27.28
C GLY A 431 -27.89 -22.83 26.65
N GLY A 432 -28.94 -22.54 25.89
CA GLY A 432 -30.16 -23.26 25.56
C GLY A 432 -31.04 -22.39 24.65
N ALA A 433 -32.15 -22.98 24.19
CA ALA A 433 -33.06 -22.58 23.11
C ALA A 433 -33.84 -21.25 23.19
N GLY A 434 -34.37 -20.86 22.02
CA GLY A 434 -35.54 -19.98 21.79
C GLY A 434 -35.27 -18.95 20.70
N GLY A 435 -36.03 -18.73 19.62
CA GLY A 435 -37.38 -19.11 19.21
C GLY A 435 -38.06 -17.90 18.54
N SER A 436 -38.76 -18.12 17.42
CA SER A 436 -39.64 -17.19 16.63
C SER A 436 -38.96 -16.06 15.85
N GLY A 437 -39.36 -15.64 14.64
CA GLY A 437 -40.51 -15.89 13.76
C GLY A 437 -40.66 -14.68 12.80
N GLY A 438 -41.21 -14.89 11.59
CA GLY A 438 -41.54 -13.84 10.59
C GLY A 438 -40.91 -14.10 9.22
N GLU A 439 -41.63 -14.70 8.26
CA GLU A 439 -42.45 -14.02 7.22
C GLU A 439 -41.60 -13.05 6.37
N GLY A 440 -41.48 -13.10 5.05
CA GLY A 440 -42.12 -13.84 3.96
C GLY A 440 -41.75 -13.06 2.70
N GLY A 441 -41.31 -13.73 1.63
CA GLY A 441 -40.90 -13.05 0.40
C GLY A 441 -40.60 -14.03 -0.72
N MET A 442 -41.62 -14.35 -1.51
CA MET A 442 -41.51 -15.18 -2.70
C MET A 442 -40.68 -14.48 -3.77
N GLY A 443 -39.66 -15.19 -4.29
CA GLY A 443 -38.99 -14.89 -5.55
C GLY A 443 -38.65 -16.22 -6.22
N THR A 444 -39.26 -16.48 -7.36
CA THR A 444 -39.22 -17.74 -8.11
C THR A 444 -38.06 -17.79 -9.11
N GLY A 445 -37.34 -18.92 -9.13
CA GLY A 445 -36.35 -19.33 -10.13
C GLY A 445 -35.15 -19.97 -9.42
N GLY A 446 -34.78 -21.24 -9.55
CA GLY A 446 -35.11 -22.25 -10.53
C GLY A 446 -33.81 -22.82 -11.06
N GLU A 447 -33.11 -23.67 -10.31
CA GLU A 447 -32.08 -24.58 -10.83
C GLU A 447 -31.80 -25.72 -9.84
N GLY A 448 -31.79 -26.95 -10.36
CA GLY A 448 -31.74 -28.17 -9.59
C GLY A 448 -30.32 -28.52 -9.14
N GLY A 449 -30.14 -28.70 -7.84
CA GLY A 449 -28.96 -29.36 -7.29
C GLY A 449 -29.02 -30.86 -7.60
N GLY A 450 -28.48 -31.25 -8.75
CA GLY A 450 -28.03 -32.62 -8.98
C GLY A 450 -26.76 -32.86 -8.16
N GLU A 451 -26.74 -33.93 -7.38
CA GLU A 451 -25.55 -34.41 -6.70
C GLU A 451 -24.42 -34.62 -7.74
N PRO A 452 -23.19 -34.12 -7.52
CA PRO A 452 -22.13 -34.19 -8.52
C PRO A 452 -21.82 -35.65 -8.88
N ASP A 453 -21.80 -35.96 -10.18
CA ASP A 453 -21.44 -37.30 -10.67
C ASP A 453 -20.00 -37.63 -10.23
N PRO A 454 -19.79 -38.69 -9.43
CA PRO A 454 -18.46 -39.05 -8.94
C PRO A 454 -17.49 -39.53 -10.04
N SER A 455 -17.91 -39.57 -11.30
CA SER A 455 -17.10 -39.95 -12.47
C SER A 455 -16.36 -38.79 -13.15
N VAL A 456 -16.59 -37.54 -12.77
CA VAL A 456 -15.98 -36.35 -13.40
C VAL A 456 -15.06 -35.62 -12.43
N THR A 457 -13.87 -35.25 -12.89
CA THR A 457 -12.96 -34.36 -12.13
C THR A 457 -13.06 -32.96 -12.72
N SER A 458 -13.50 -31.99 -11.92
CA SER A 458 -13.58 -30.60 -12.34
C SER A 458 -12.31 -29.86 -11.89
N LEU A 459 -11.67 -29.13 -12.81
CA LEU A 459 -10.42 -28.42 -12.57
C LEU A 459 -10.44 -27.03 -13.19
N THR A 460 -9.83 -26.07 -12.49
CA THR A 460 -9.76 -24.68 -12.90
C THR A 460 -8.48 -24.39 -13.68
N HIS A 461 -8.62 -23.73 -14.83
CA HIS A 461 -7.56 -23.17 -15.66
C HIS A 461 -7.72 -21.65 -15.70
N TYR A 462 -6.62 -20.93 -15.88
CA TYR A 462 -6.60 -19.48 -16.04
C TYR A 462 -5.97 -19.13 -17.38
N LEU A 463 -6.58 -18.18 -18.08
CA LEU A 463 -6.13 -17.72 -19.39
C LEU A 463 -6.28 -16.20 -19.49
N CYS A 464 -5.17 -15.48 -19.64
CA CYS A 464 -5.16 -14.02 -19.67
C CYS A 464 -4.99 -13.55 -21.10
N ILE A 465 -6.13 -13.51 -21.79
CA ILE A 465 -6.29 -12.98 -23.14
C ILE A 465 -7.55 -12.12 -23.16
N PRO A 466 -7.70 -11.22 -24.14
CA PRO A 466 -8.95 -10.48 -24.32
C PRO A 466 -10.13 -11.46 -24.47
N ILE A 467 -11.20 -11.27 -23.71
CA ILE A 467 -12.37 -12.17 -23.70
C ILE A 467 -13.04 -12.23 -25.08
N GLU A 468 -12.95 -11.16 -25.86
CA GLU A 468 -13.43 -11.09 -27.24
C GLU A 468 -12.67 -12.00 -28.22
N ASP A 469 -11.49 -12.50 -27.83
CA ASP A 469 -10.65 -13.41 -28.62
C ASP A 469 -10.74 -14.86 -28.11
N PHE A 470 -11.60 -15.15 -27.13
CA PHE A 470 -11.84 -16.51 -26.67
C PHE A 470 -12.99 -17.16 -27.47
N PRO A 471 -12.74 -18.13 -28.37
CA PRO A 471 -13.74 -18.58 -29.35
C PRO A 471 -14.69 -19.66 -28.81
N PHE A 472 -14.47 -20.14 -27.58
CA PHE A 472 -15.18 -21.30 -27.03
C PHE A 472 -16.37 -20.92 -26.16
N SER A 473 -17.30 -21.85 -26.01
CA SER A 473 -18.49 -21.71 -25.16
C SER A 473 -18.59 -22.83 -24.13
N ALA A 474 -19.28 -22.58 -23.01
CA ALA A 474 -19.58 -23.62 -22.03
C ALA A 474 -20.38 -24.77 -22.69
N GLY A 475 -19.99 -26.00 -22.38
CA GLY A 475 -20.49 -27.24 -22.98
C GLY A 475 -19.65 -27.77 -24.16
N GLU A 476 -18.70 -27.00 -24.68
CA GLU A 476 -17.80 -27.48 -25.74
C GLU A 476 -16.71 -28.40 -25.17
N THR A 477 -16.43 -29.51 -25.87
CA THR A 477 -15.29 -30.38 -25.57
C THR A 477 -14.06 -29.88 -26.31
N VAL A 478 -13.01 -29.56 -25.55
CA VAL A 478 -11.75 -29.04 -26.07
C VAL A 478 -10.57 -29.93 -25.67
N GLU A 479 -9.59 -29.98 -26.55
CA GLU A 479 -8.26 -30.50 -26.28
C GLU A 479 -7.33 -29.35 -25.89
N TRP A 480 -6.67 -29.48 -24.74
CA TRP A 480 -5.77 -28.50 -24.16
C TRP A 480 -4.34 -29.03 -24.23
N PHE A 481 -3.44 -28.28 -24.87
CA PHE A 481 -2.07 -28.69 -25.14
C PHE A 481 -1.08 -27.59 -24.73
N ASP A 482 -0.40 -27.81 -23.60
CA ASP A 482 0.56 -26.87 -23.02
C ASP A 482 2.01 -27.38 -23.17
N LYS A 483 2.87 -26.55 -23.78
CA LYS A 483 4.32 -26.77 -23.92
C LYS A 483 5.18 -25.82 -23.10
N GLY A 484 4.57 -24.93 -22.31
CA GLY A 484 5.24 -23.93 -21.47
C GLY A 484 5.44 -22.59 -22.15
N ASP A 485 5.86 -22.55 -23.41
CA ASP A 485 5.97 -21.34 -24.24
C ASP A 485 4.87 -21.24 -25.32
N HIS A 486 4.07 -22.30 -25.46
CA HIS A 486 2.96 -22.39 -26.39
C HIS A 486 1.81 -23.16 -25.75
N LEU A 487 0.63 -22.55 -25.75
CA LEU A 487 -0.64 -23.17 -25.40
C LEU A 487 -1.51 -23.28 -26.66
N GLU A 488 -2.02 -24.47 -26.94
CA GLU A 488 -3.03 -24.70 -27.96
C GLU A 488 -4.30 -25.27 -27.31
N VAL A 489 -5.44 -24.66 -27.59
CA VAL A 489 -6.77 -25.15 -27.21
C VAL A 489 -7.55 -25.37 -28.50
N SER A 490 -8.05 -26.57 -28.74
CA SER A 490 -8.78 -26.91 -29.97
C SER A 490 -10.11 -27.60 -29.65
N ALA A 491 -11.18 -27.21 -30.33
CA ALA A 491 -12.46 -27.89 -30.17
C ALA A 491 -12.44 -29.26 -30.88
N ILE A 492 -12.99 -30.30 -30.26
CA ILE A 492 -13.04 -31.65 -30.85
C ILE A 492 -14.05 -31.72 -32.00
N ASP A 493 -15.17 -31.01 -31.87
CA ASP A 493 -16.31 -31.10 -32.79
C ASP A 493 -16.42 -29.92 -33.77
N SER A 494 -15.42 -29.02 -33.79
CA SER A 494 -15.41 -27.86 -34.71
C SER A 494 -13.99 -27.49 -35.15
N THR A 495 -13.87 -26.51 -36.04
CA THR A 495 -12.59 -25.96 -36.51
C THR A 495 -11.99 -24.93 -35.55
N LYS A 496 -12.73 -24.55 -34.51
CA LYS A 496 -12.29 -23.54 -33.55
C LYS A 496 -11.00 -23.96 -32.87
N ARG A 497 -10.03 -23.06 -32.88
CA ARG A 497 -8.74 -23.27 -32.23
C ARG A 497 -8.18 -21.96 -31.73
N LEU A 498 -7.47 -22.02 -30.62
CA LEU A 498 -6.83 -20.89 -29.96
C LEU A 498 -5.38 -21.27 -29.68
N GLU A 499 -4.45 -20.50 -30.21
CA GLU A 499 -3.02 -20.66 -29.96
C GLU A 499 -2.49 -19.42 -29.23
N VAL A 500 -1.81 -19.61 -28.11
CA VAL A 500 -1.15 -18.56 -27.34
C VAL A 500 0.33 -18.87 -27.29
N TYR A 501 1.15 -17.95 -27.78
CA TYR A 501 2.60 -18.07 -27.78
C TYR A 501 3.21 -17.02 -26.86
N HIS A 502 4.21 -17.42 -26.08
CA HIS A 502 4.90 -16.57 -25.11
C HIS A 502 6.38 -16.46 -25.46
N ASN A 503 6.95 -15.25 -25.39
CA ASN A 503 8.36 -14.99 -25.69
C ASN A 503 8.85 -15.47 -27.08
N VAL A 504 8.02 -15.35 -28.12
CA VAL A 504 8.35 -15.70 -29.50
C VAL A 504 9.42 -14.77 -30.06
N VAL A 505 10.45 -15.31 -30.70
CA VAL A 505 11.45 -14.52 -31.46
C VAL A 505 11.12 -14.53 -32.95
N GLU A 506 10.73 -15.69 -33.47
CA GLU A 506 10.27 -15.93 -34.83
C GLU A 506 9.23 -17.04 -34.79
N LEU A 507 8.15 -16.89 -35.55
CA LEU A 507 7.09 -17.90 -35.69
C LEU A 507 6.84 -18.13 -37.18
N GLN A 508 6.77 -19.39 -37.59
CA GLN A 508 6.30 -19.77 -38.92
C GLN A 508 5.21 -20.81 -38.83
N LEU A 509 4.04 -20.43 -39.31
CA LEU A 509 2.87 -21.27 -39.56
C LEU A 509 2.56 -21.25 -41.06
N ALA A 510 1.70 -22.15 -41.52
CA ALA A 510 1.47 -22.38 -42.95
C ALA A 510 1.18 -21.10 -43.76
N ASP A 511 0.39 -20.17 -43.19
CA ASP A 511 -0.04 -18.93 -43.85
C ASP A 511 0.37 -17.65 -43.08
N LEU A 512 1.25 -17.78 -42.09
CA LEU A 512 1.66 -16.71 -41.19
C LEU A 512 3.13 -16.84 -40.82
N ALA A 513 3.95 -15.86 -41.18
CA ALA A 513 5.30 -15.72 -40.63
C ALA A 513 5.38 -14.45 -39.77
N ALA A 514 5.85 -14.56 -38.54
CA ALA A 514 6.00 -13.42 -37.64
C ALA A 514 7.46 -13.30 -37.19
N SER A 515 8.02 -12.09 -37.28
CA SER A 515 9.37 -11.76 -36.80
C SER A 515 9.38 -10.43 -36.08
N ILE A 516 10.30 -10.23 -35.15
CA ILE A 516 10.31 -9.01 -34.32
C ILE A 516 11.27 -7.97 -34.87
N GLU A 517 10.78 -6.74 -35.03
CA GLU A 517 11.53 -5.60 -35.51
C GLU A 517 11.57 -4.51 -34.43
N ALA A 518 12.79 -4.06 -34.11
CA ALA A 518 12.98 -2.98 -33.14
C ALA A 518 12.54 -1.64 -33.73
N THR A 519 11.77 -0.85 -32.97
CA THR A 519 11.22 0.43 -33.45
C THR A 519 11.96 1.66 -32.95
N GLY A 520 12.80 1.52 -31.90
CA GLY A 520 13.50 2.65 -31.30
C GLY A 520 14.72 2.26 -30.47
N CYS A 521 15.50 3.29 -30.10
CA CYS A 521 16.67 3.18 -29.22
C CYS A 521 16.42 3.75 -27.82
N GLU A 522 15.30 4.44 -27.61
CA GLU A 522 14.90 4.96 -26.30
C GLU A 522 14.19 3.82 -25.56
N GLY A 523 14.65 3.54 -24.34
CA GLY A 523 14.25 2.34 -23.62
C GLY A 523 14.02 2.58 -22.14
N ASP A 524 13.17 1.75 -21.55
CA ASP A 524 12.79 1.79 -20.16
C ASP A 524 13.67 0.90 -19.30
N ARG A 525 14.00 1.40 -18.11
CA ARG A 525 14.69 0.62 -17.08
C ARG A 525 13.68 -0.08 -16.18
N LEU A 526 13.64 -1.40 -16.25
CA LEU A 526 12.83 -2.22 -15.36
C LEU A 526 13.33 -2.14 -13.91
N SER A 527 12.45 -2.47 -12.96
CA SER A 527 12.75 -2.47 -11.52
C SER A 527 13.90 -3.43 -11.14
N CYS A 528 13.99 -4.57 -11.82
CA CYS A 528 15.09 -5.53 -11.70
C CYS A 528 16.40 -5.04 -12.34
N GLY A 529 16.36 -3.89 -13.04
CA GLY A 529 17.51 -3.22 -13.63
C GLY A 529 17.83 -3.59 -15.07
N ALA A 530 17.03 -4.47 -15.71
CA ALA A 530 17.09 -4.67 -17.16
C ALA A 530 16.66 -3.40 -17.92
N TYR A 531 17.09 -3.30 -19.17
CA TYR A 531 16.78 -2.19 -20.06
C TYR A 531 16.09 -2.74 -21.30
N VAL A 532 14.88 -2.27 -21.59
CA VAL A 532 14.03 -2.74 -22.68
C VAL A 532 13.62 -1.61 -23.60
N THR A 533 13.31 -1.89 -24.86
CA THR A 533 12.74 -0.94 -25.82
C THR A 533 11.56 -1.60 -26.53
N ASP A 534 10.60 -0.80 -26.97
CA ASP A 534 9.44 -1.29 -27.71
C ASP A 534 9.85 -1.95 -29.03
N ALA A 535 9.12 -3.00 -29.40
CA ALA A 535 9.25 -3.67 -30.68
C ALA A 535 7.89 -3.79 -31.36
N VAL A 536 7.93 -4.03 -32.67
CA VAL A 536 6.75 -4.41 -33.45
C VAL A 536 6.95 -5.80 -33.99
N VAL A 537 5.84 -6.52 -34.19
CA VAL A 537 5.83 -7.79 -34.88
C VAL A 537 5.57 -7.52 -36.36
N ALA A 538 6.55 -7.85 -37.19
CA ALA A 538 6.36 -7.94 -38.62
C ALA A 538 5.69 -9.27 -38.95
N VAL A 539 4.41 -9.19 -39.32
CA VAL A 539 3.59 -10.33 -39.71
C VAL A 539 3.48 -10.36 -41.23
N GLN A 540 3.86 -11.49 -41.83
CA GLN A 540 3.72 -11.77 -43.25
C GLN A 540 2.61 -12.80 -43.45
N SER A 541 1.54 -12.41 -44.14
CA SER A 541 0.43 -13.30 -44.51
C SER A 541 -0.01 -13.00 -45.95
N GLY A 542 -0.27 -14.04 -46.75
CA GLY A 542 -0.63 -13.88 -48.16
C GLY A 542 0.41 -13.14 -49.02
N GLY A 543 1.67 -13.05 -48.57
CA GLY A 543 2.75 -12.30 -49.22
C GLY A 543 2.83 -10.81 -48.86
N GLU A 544 1.86 -10.27 -48.13
CA GLU A 544 1.87 -8.90 -47.59
C GLU A 544 2.53 -8.88 -46.21
N LYS A 545 3.35 -7.84 -45.95
CA LYS A 545 4.01 -7.64 -44.65
C LYS A 545 3.35 -6.47 -43.93
N THR A 546 2.81 -6.74 -42.74
CA THR A 546 2.16 -5.77 -41.85
C THR A 546 2.98 -5.64 -40.56
N LEU A 547 3.15 -4.42 -40.06
CA LEU A 547 3.78 -4.17 -38.75
C LEU A 547 2.68 -3.97 -37.72
N LEU A 548 2.73 -4.75 -36.64
CA LEU A 548 1.75 -4.75 -35.56
C LEU A 548 2.47 -4.43 -34.24
N GLY A 549 2.01 -3.42 -33.52
CA GLY A 549 2.44 -3.11 -32.17
C GLY A 549 1.63 -3.84 -31.11
N PRO A 550 1.99 -3.70 -29.82
CA PRO A 550 1.22 -4.27 -28.72
C PRO A 550 -0.26 -3.87 -28.75
N GLY A 551 -1.15 -4.86 -28.71
CA GLY A 551 -2.61 -4.69 -28.78
C GLY A 551 -3.19 -4.73 -30.20
N ASP A 552 -2.38 -4.53 -31.24
CA ASP A 552 -2.83 -4.58 -32.63
C ASP A 552 -3.22 -6.01 -33.02
N ALA A 553 -4.20 -6.12 -33.92
CA ALA A 553 -4.66 -7.38 -34.47
C ALA A 553 -4.69 -7.36 -36.01
N LEU A 554 -4.40 -8.51 -36.61
CA LEU A 554 -4.49 -8.79 -38.04
C LEU A 554 -5.59 -9.82 -38.27
N GLU A 555 -6.56 -9.46 -39.09
CA GLU A 555 -7.62 -10.37 -39.55
C GLU A 555 -7.15 -11.08 -40.82
N GLY A 556 -7.11 -12.41 -40.77
CA GLY A 556 -6.92 -13.30 -41.91
C GLY A 556 -8.26 -13.92 -42.36
N PRO A 557 -8.26 -14.73 -43.44
CA PRO A 557 -9.46 -15.39 -43.93
C PRO A 557 -10.05 -16.39 -42.91
N ASP A 558 -9.19 -17.12 -42.21
CA ASP A 558 -9.55 -18.22 -41.31
C ASP A 558 -8.92 -18.05 -39.91
N PHE A 559 -8.33 -16.88 -39.62
CA PHE A 559 -7.70 -16.61 -38.34
C PHE A 559 -7.72 -15.12 -37.98
N ARG A 560 -7.57 -14.83 -36.69
CA ARG A 560 -7.27 -13.51 -36.13
C ARG A 560 -6.01 -13.60 -35.29
N ALA A 561 -4.99 -12.82 -35.64
CA ALA A 561 -3.72 -12.79 -34.91
C ALA A 561 -3.56 -11.47 -34.17
N ARG A 562 -3.41 -11.50 -32.84
CA ARG A 562 -3.15 -10.34 -31.99
C ARG A 562 -1.75 -10.37 -31.42
N VAL A 563 -1.13 -9.19 -31.38
CA VAL A 563 0.15 -8.98 -30.72
C VAL A 563 -0.08 -8.58 -29.27
N GLY A 564 0.54 -9.32 -28.36
CA GLY A 564 0.60 -8.98 -26.96
C GLY A 564 1.76 -8.04 -26.67
N ARG A 565 2.56 -8.35 -25.66
CA ARG A 565 3.81 -7.65 -25.37
C ARG A 565 4.76 -7.85 -26.54
N ALA A 566 5.44 -6.81 -26.99
CA ALA A 566 6.48 -6.90 -28.01
C ALA A 566 7.62 -5.97 -27.61
N GLU A 567 8.73 -6.56 -27.17
CA GLU A 567 9.83 -5.83 -26.53
C GLU A 567 11.19 -6.36 -27.00
N ARG A 568 12.21 -5.52 -26.88
CA ARG A 568 13.60 -5.89 -27.06
C ARG A 568 14.40 -5.55 -25.81
N VAL A 569 15.02 -6.57 -25.22
CA VAL A 569 15.96 -6.43 -24.11
C VAL A 569 17.31 -5.96 -24.67
N LEU A 570 17.73 -4.77 -24.27
CA LEU A 570 19.03 -4.18 -24.62
C LEU A 570 20.12 -4.61 -23.63
N ALA A 571 19.77 -4.74 -22.36
CA ALA A 571 20.65 -5.24 -21.30
C ALA A 571 19.83 -6.01 -20.27
N GLY A 572 20.20 -7.27 -20.01
CA GLY A 572 19.53 -8.11 -19.02
C GLY A 572 20.28 -8.20 -17.69
N ARG A 573 19.61 -8.73 -16.66
CA ARG A 573 20.21 -9.06 -15.35
C ARG A 573 19.62 -10.36 -14.83
N ASP A 574 20.44 -11.15 -14.13
CA ASP A 574 20.02 -12.43 -13.51
C ASP A 574 18.92 -12.26 -12.46
N GLU A 575 18.81 -11.05 -11.88
CA GLU A 575 17.76 -10.66 -10.92
C GLU A 575 16.38 -10.47 -11.58
N CYS A 576 16.31 -10.45 -12.91
CA CYS A 576 15.07 -10.34 -13.68
C CYS A 576 14.51 -11.72 -14.06
N ASP A 577 13.24 -11.77 -14.47
CA ASP A 577 12.62 -12.97 -15.02
C ASP A 577 13.40 -13.50 -16.24
N ALA A 578 13.29 -14.80 -16.51
CA ALA A 578 14.09 -15.49 -17.54
C ALA A 578 14.11 -14.78 -18.91
N GLY A 579 13.00 -14.16 -19.31
CA GLY A 579 12.89 -13.39 -20.57
C GLY A 579 13.73 -12.11 -20.61
N TYR A 580 14.10 -11.56 -19.44
CA TYR A 580 14.83 -10.30 -19.27
C TYR A 580 16.28 -10.49 -18.80
N GLN A 581 16.76 -11.73 -18.71
CA GLN A 581 18.14 -12.02 -18.24
C GLN A 581 19.19 -11.79 -19.32
N THR A 582 18.82 -11.91 -20.60
CA THR A 582 19.75 -11.77 -21.72
C THR A 582 19.18 -10.85 -22.80
N PRO A 583 20.02 -10.11 -23.55
CA PRO A 583 19.55 -9.33 -24.68
C PRO A 583 18.85 -10.21 -25.73
N SER A 584 17.58 -9.92 -25.99
CA SER A 584 16.69 -10.68 -26.86
C SER A 584 15.64 -9.74 -27.45
N ALA A 585 14.93 -10.18 -28.48
CA ALA A 585 13.71 -9.53 -28.93
C ALA A 585 12.63 -10.59 -28.94
N SER A 586 11.54 -10.35 -28.22
CA SER A 586 10.50 -11.35 -28.00
C SER A 586 9.12 -10.70 -27.92
N ALA A 587 8.11 -11.45 -28.37
CA ALA A 587 6.73 -11.01 -28.34
C ALA A 587 5.81 -12.15 -27.93
N ASP A 588 4.66 -11.77 -27.38
CA ASP A 588 3.56 -12.69 -27.11
C ASP A 588 2.58 -12.59 -28.29
N LEU A 589 2.05 -13.72 -28.76
CA LEU A 589 1.12 -13.79 -29.88
C LEU A 589 -0.11 -14.60 -29.49
N LEU A 590 -1.28 -14.15 -29.92
CA LEU A 590 -2.55 -14.84 -29.78
C LEU A 590 -3.12 -15.07 -31.18
N ILE A 591 -3.43 -16.31 -31.53
CA ILE A 591 -4.01 -16.66 -32.82
C ILE A 591 -5.30 -17.43 -32.58
N VAL A 592 -6.41 -16.86 -33.03
CA VAL A 592 -7.74 -17.44 -32.96
C VAL A 592 -8.13 -17.94 -34.35
N TYR A 593 -8.62 -19.17 -34.45
CA TYR A 593 -9.22 -19.76 -35.64
C TYR A 593 -10.69 -20.03 -35.32
N GLU A 594 -11.61 -19.64 -36.19
CA GLU A 594 -13.05 -19.86 -36.03
C GLU A 594 -13.60 -20.88 -37.05
#